data_AF-A0A7J3Y0A6-F1
#
_entry.id   AF-A0A7J3Y0A6-F1
#
_cell.length_a   1.000
_cell.length_b   1.000
_cell.length_c   1.000
_cell.angle_alpha   90.00
_cell.angle_beta   90.00
_cell.angle_gamma   90.00
#
_symmetry.space_group_name_H-M   'P 1'
#
loop_
_entity.id
_entity.type
_entity.pdbx_description
1 polymer ?
#
loop_
_entity_poly.entity_id
_entity_poly.type
_entity_poly.pdbx_seq_one_letter_code
_entity_poly.pdbx_strand_id
1 'polypeptide(L)'
;MSSGKSSTALWAVTFVIAALFIAFLLYIGIDIITKGLGNPSKWLITQPFVLLGATTWFIIGGILWALGTVLFFMELLGWTIRGGKLVRQVIRWDPVDVSIVALTAAVYGGALAATGGIPIIPGFTWIRPANALAPLFGVLFGIPGALGTAIGNFIADALSGYLSVGSIGGFIGNFIIAYVPYKLMRDQTFRTPRSIVEFYVWGVIVASVWCSLYISWWLDALSPVIGLPTEFIWGFFAPWVIFNNAFITAIVSPILGYILYPPIKARGLHWTDRVEFK
;
A
#
# COMPACT_ATOMS: atom_id res chain seq x y z
N MET A 1 38.49 15.76 -0.49
CA MET A 1 37.54 16.87 -0.74
C MET A 1 36.58 16.64 -1.93
N SER A 2 36.51 15.45 -2.57
CA SER A 2 35.66 15.19 -3.74
C SER A 2 34.30 14.51 -3.46
N SER A 3 34.00 14.08 -2.22
CA SER A 3 32.77 13.33 -1.91
C SER A 3 31.50 14.20 -1.77
N GLY A 4 31.66 15.52 -1.50
CA GLY A 4 30.52 16.41 -1.23
C GLY A 4 29.66 16.74 -2.46
N LYS A 5 30.28 16.98 -3.63
CA LYS A 5 29.56 17.36 -4.86
C LYS A 5 28.70 16.21 -5.43
N SER A 6 29.16 14.96 -5.27
CA SER A 6 28.43 13.76 -5.71
C SER A 6 27.16 13.52 -4.89
N SER A 7 27.22 13.78 -3.58
CA SER A 7 26.06 13.65 -2.68
C SER A 7 24.97 14.70 -2.99
N THR A 8 25.35 15.97 -3.18
CA THR A 8 24.39 17.04 -3.50
C THR A 8 23.68 16.81 -4.84
N ALA A 9 24.40 16.33 -5.86
CA ALA A 9 23.81 15.98 -7.14
C ALA A 9 22.80 14.83 -7.03
N LEU A 10 23.10 13.80 -6.22
CA LEU A 10 22.19 12.67 -5.99
C LEU A 10 20.89 13.11 -5.30
N TRP A 11 20.99 14.02 -4.33
CA TRP A 11 19.84 14.61 -3.66
C TRP A 11 19.01 15.47 -4.60
N ALA A 12 19.64 16.32 -5.41
CA ALA A 12 18.94 17.12 -6.42
C ALA A 12 18.14 16.24 -7.38
N VAL A 13 18.75 15.17 -7.90
CA VAL A 13 18.07 14.18 -8.76
C VAL A 13 16.90 13.53 -8.04
N THR A 14 17.05 13.19 -6.77
CA THR A 14 15.98 12.56 -5.98
C THR A 14 14.81 13.51 -5.72
N PHE A 15 15.08 14.78 -5.43
CA PHE A 15 14.04 15.79 -5.31
C PHE A 15 13.30 15.99 -6.64
N VAL A 16 14.01 15.99 -7.76
CA VAL A 16 13.40 16.07 -9.09
C VAL A 16 12.50 14.84 -9.33
N ILE A 17 12.98 13.62 -9.04
CA ILE A 17 12.18 12.40 -9.19
C ILE A 17 10.92 12.46 -8.31
N ALA A 18 11.06 12.78 -7.03
CA ALA A 18 9.93 12.92 -6.12
C ALA A 18 8.93 13.98 -6.60
N ALA A 19 9.41 15.13 -7.05
CA ALA A 19 8.58 16.20 -7.60
C ALA A 19 7.86 15.77 -8.87
N LEU A 20 8.51 15.02 -9.76
CA LEU A 20 7.88 14.46 -10.97
C LEU A 20 6.78 13.44 -10.62
N PHE A 21 7.00 12.58 -9.63
CA PHE A 21 5.97 11.66 -9.14
C PHE A 21 4.76 12.39 -8.58
N ILE A 22 4.99 13.38 -7.72
CA ILE A 22 3.93 14.18 -7.13
C ILE A 22 3.19 14.97 -8.22
N ALA A 23 3.92 15.60 -9.15
CA ALA A 23 3.33 16.34 -10.26
C ALA A 23 2.48 15.43 -11.18
N PHE A 24 2.95 14.21 -11.44
CA PHE A 24 2.19 13.23 -12.21
C PHE A 24 0.89 12.82 -11.51
N LEU A 25 0.94 12.55 -10.20
CA LEU A 25 -0.25 12.21 -9.43
C LEU A 25 -1.20 13.42 -9.32
N LEU A 26 -0.69 14.64 -9.15
CA LEU A 26 -1.50 15.86 -9.21
C LEU A 26 -2.17 16.02 -10.58
N TYR A 27 -1.45 15.76 -11.66
CA TYR A 27 -2.00 15.78 -13.02
C TYR A 27 -3.13 14.76 -13.18
N ILE A 28 -2.97 13.53 -12.67
CA ILE A 28 -4.05 12.53 -12.64
C ILE A 28 -5.25 13.05 -11.84
N GLY A 29 -5.01 13.69 -10.69
CA GLY A 29 -6.07 14.29 -9.89
C GLY A 29 -6.84 15.37 -10.66
N ILE A 30 -6.14 16.27 -11.35
CA ILE A 30 -6.73 17.30 -12.21
C ILE A 30 -7.51 16.65 -13.36
N ASP A 31 -6.98 15.59 -13.97
CA ASP A 31 -7.65 14.84 -15.04
C ASP A 31 -8.97 14.22 -14.56
N ILE A 32 -9.00 13.62 -13.37
CA ILE A 32 -10.21 13.06 -12.75
C ILE A 32 -11.25 14.17 -12.49
N ILE A 33 -10.81 15.30 -11.95
CA ILE A 33 -11.71 16.43 -11.63
C ILE A 33 -12.28 17.05 -12.90
N THR A 34 -11.44 17.31 -13.90
CA THR A 34 -11.85 17.98 -15.16
C THR A 34 -12.80 17.13 -15.99
N LYS A 35 -12.61 15.81 -16.00
CA LYS A 35 -13.50 14.87 -16.72
C LYS A 35 -14.72 14.46 -15.90
N GLY A 36 -14.70 14.75 -14.60
CA GLY A 36 -15.77 14.51 -13.65
C GLY A 36 -15.78 13.08 -13.11
N LEU A 37 -16.27 12.95 -11.87
CA LEU A 37 -16.39 11.64 -11.20
C LEU A 37 -17.37 10.69 -11.89
N GLY A 38 -18.36 11.23 -12.63
CA GLY A 38 -19.36 10.43 -13.35
C GLY A 38 -18.90 9.80 -14.66
N ASN A 39 -17.69 10.11 -15.15
CA ASN A 39 -17.17 9.58 -16.41
C ASN A 39 -15.80 8.89 -16.24
N PRO A 40 -15.71 7.83 -15.42
CA PRO A 40 -14.44 7.19 -15.09
C PRO A 40 -13.71 6.63 -16.31
N SER A 41 -14.46 6.18 -17.33
CA SER A 41 -13.91 5.69 -18.60
C SER A 41 -13.07 6.71 -19.38
N LYS A 42 -13.21 8.01 -19.07
CA LYS A 42 -12.42 9.07 -19.71
C LYS A 42 -11.14 9.38 -18.95
N TRP A 43 -11.01 8.99 -17.68
CA TRP A 43 -9.82 9.31 -16.89
C TRP A 43 -8.58 8.67 -17.50
N LEU A 44 -7.45 9.37 -17.43
CA LEU A 44 -6.17 8.91 -17.95
C LEU A 44 -5.74 7.61 -17.28
N ILE A 45 -5.88 7.54 -15.95
CA ILE A 45 -5.53 6.35 -15.16
C ILE A 45 -6.41 5.13 -15.49
N THR A 46 -7.60 5.36 -16.03
CA THR A 46 -8.57 4.31 -16.39
C THR A 46 -8.34 3.76 -17.80
N GLN A 47 -7.63 4.48 -18.69
CA GLN A 47 -7.43 4.03 -20.08
C GLN A 47 -6.83 2.62 -20.20
N PRO A 48 -5.82 2.21 -19.41
CA PRO A 48 -5.32 0.83 -19.46
C PRO A 48 -6.38 -0.21 -19.08
N PHE A 49 -7.31 0.14 -18.19
CA PHE A 49 -8.41 -0.72 -17.76
C PHE A 49 -9.44 -0.92 -18.86
N VAL A 50 -9.81 0.16 -19.54
CA VAL A 50 -10.78 0.14 -20.65
C VAL A 50 -10.19 -0.54 -21.89
N LEU A 51 -8.94 -0.24 -22.26
CA LEU A 51 -8.32 -0.76 -23.49
C LEU A 51 -8.08 -2.27 -23.45
N LEU A 52 -7.66 -2.81 -22.30
CA LEU A 52 -7.39 -4.23 -22.15
C LEU A 52 -8.64 -5.04 -21.79
N GLY A 53 -9.68 -4.38 -21.26
CA GLY A 53 -10.96 -4.98 -20.89
C GLY A 53 -10.92 -5.78 -19.58
N ALA A 54 -12.10 -5.96 -18.98
CA ALA A 54 -12.26 -6.59 -17.67
C ALA A 54 -11.70 -8.02 -17.61
N THR A 55 -11.89 -8.83 -18.66
CA THR A 55 -11.40 -10.22 -18.69
C THR A 55 -9.89 -10.31 -18.56
N THR A 56 -9.15 -9.42 -19.23
CA THR A 56 -7.68 -9.40 -19.16
C THR A 56 -7.23 -9.02 -17.75
N TRP A 57 -7.87 -8.02 -17.16
CA TRP A 57 -7.58 -7.60 -15.79
C TRP A 57 -8.00 -8.61 -14.74
N PHE A 58 -9.05 -9.39 -14.98
CA PHE A 58 -9.41 -10.52 -14.14
C PHE A 58 -8.32 -11.60 -14.13
N ILE A 59 -7.72 -11.90 -15.29
CA ILE A 59 -6.62 -12.88 -15.37
C ILE A 59 -5.37 -12.34 -14.64
N ILE A 60 -4.96 -11.10 -14.95
CA ILE A 60 -3.79 -10.47 -14.31
C ILE A 60 -4.00 -10.34 -12.80
N GLY A 61 -5.17 -9.85 -12.40
CA GLY A 61 -5.61 -9.74 -11.01
C GLY A 61 -5.61 -11.09 -10.31
N GLY A 62 -6.04 -12.17 -10.98
CA GLY A 62 -6.06 -13.51 -10.42
C GLY A 62 -4.67 -14.07 -10.14
N ILE A 63 -3.71 -13.81 -11.03
CA ILE A 63 -2.30 -14.15 -10.80
C ILE A 63 -1.77 -13.39 -9.58
N LEU A 64 -1.99 -12.07 -9.54
CA LEU A 64 -1.55 -11.23 -8.42
C LEU A 64 -2.25 -11.56 -7.11
N TRP A 65 -3.51 -12.00 -7.18
CA TRP A 65 -4.29 -12.45 -6.05
C TRP A 65 -3.75 -13.77 -5.49
N ALA A 66 -3.50 -14.76 -6.37
CA ALA A 66 -2.92 -16.02 -5.95
C ALA A 66 -1.53 -15.81 -5.33
N LEU A 67 -0.67 -15.02 -5.99
CA LEU A 67 0.67 -14.69 -5.49
C LEU A 67 0.59 -13.94 -4.15
N GLY A 68 -0.24 -12.90 -4.04
CA GLY A 68 -0.39 -12.13 -2.82
C GLY A 68 -0.92 -12.96 -1.65
N THR A 69 -1.86 -13.87 -1.90
CA THR A 69 -2.43 -14.77 -0.90
C THR A 69 -1.41 -15.80 -0.43
N VAL A 70 -0.66 -16.40 -1.36
CA VAL A 70 0.44 -17.33 -1.02
C VAL A 70 1.50 -16.61 -0.20
N LEU A 71 1.93 -15.40 -0.61
CA LEU A 71 2.90 -14.62 0.14
C LEU A 71 2.41 -14.26 1.54
N PHE A 72 1.14 -13.87 1.68
CA PHE A 72 0.52 -13.57 2.97
C PHE A 72 0.62 -14.76 3.93
N PHE A 73 0.16 -15.94 3.53
CA PHE A 73 0.23 -17.13 4.39
C PHE A 73 1.67 -17.59 4.61
N MET A 74 2.50 -17.59 3.57
CA MET A 74 3.90 -18.01 3.65
C MET A 74 4.66 -17.18 4.69
N GLU A 75 4.54 -15.84 4.63
CA GLU A 75 5.21 -14.93 5.56
C GLU A 75 4.69 -15.07 7.00
N LEU A 76 3.37 -15.25 7.18
CA LEU A 76 2.78 -15.49 8.50
C LEU A 76 3.17 -16.85 9.10
N LEU A 77 3.39 -17.86 8.26
CA LEU A 77 3.91 -19.17 8.67
C LEU A 77 5.44 -19.15 8.95
N GLY A 78 6.08 -17.98 8.84
CA GLY A 78 7.50 -17.81 9.12
C GLY A 78 8.41 -18.26 7.97
N TRP A 79 7.91 -18.27 6.75
CA TRP A 79 8.69 -18.55 5.54
C TRP A 79 8.78 -17.31 4.67
N THR A 80 9.96 -17.04 4.14
CA THR A 80 10.19 -15.85 3.33
C THR A 80 11.09 -16.15 2.14
N ILE A 81 10.99 -15.35 1.08
CA ILE A 81 11.88 -15.47 -0.08
C ILE A 81 13.03 -14.47 0.07
N ARG A 82 14.27 -14.95 0.06
CA ARG A 82 15.46 -14.11 0.10
C ARG A 82 16.50 -14.63 -0.90
N GLY A 83 16.93 -13.77 -1.83
CA GLY A 83 17.91 -14.15 -2.86
C GLY A 83 17.45 -15.30 -3.76
N GLY A 84 16.15 -15.42 -4.02
CA GLY A 84 15.56 -16.51 -4.81
C GLY A 84 15.43 -17.85 -4.09
N LYS A 85 15.79 -17.91 -2.81
CA LYS A 85 15.62 -19.12 -1.97
C LYS A 85 14.54 -18.90 -0.92
N LEU A 86 13.82 -19.96 -0.60
CA LEU A 86 12.92 -19.99 0.54
C LEU A 86 13.76 -20.17 1.81
N VAL A 87 13.64 -19.21 2.73
CA VAL A 87 14.41 -19.13 3.98
C VAL A 87 13.43 -19.00 5.13
N ARG A 88 13.76 -19.54 6.31
CA ARG A 88 12.88 -19.42 7.47
C ARG A 88 13.07 -18.05 8.09
N GLN A 89 11.99 -17.29 8.18
CA GLN A 89 11.93 -16.02 8.88
C GLN A 89 11.38 -16.25 10.29
N VAL A 90 12.25 -16.13 11.28
CA VAL A 90 11.85 -16.28 12.69
C VAL A 90 11.51 -14.90 13.22
N ILE A 91 10.20 -14.63 13.27
CA ILE A 91 9.63 -13.52 14.03
C ILE A 91 9.40 -14.04 15.44
N ARG A 92 9.84 -13.29 16.46
CA ARG A 92 9.78 -13.75 17.86
C ARG A 92 8.34 -13.87 18.36
N TRP A 93 7.44 -13.02 17.87
CA TRP A 93 6.05 -12.92 18.34
C TRP A 93 6.00 -12.71 19.87
N ASP A 94 6.94 -11.93 20.38
CA ASP A 94 6.98 -11.54 21.78
C ASP A 94 5.93 -10.44 22.06
N PRO A 95 5.73 -10.01 23.32
CA PRO A 95 4.76 -8.97 23.64
C PRO A 95 4.96 -7.66 22.87
N VAL A 96 6.18 -7.36 22.42
CA VAL A 96 6.46 -6.14 21.66
C VAL A 96 5.93 -6.27 20.24
N ASP A 97 6.14 -7.42 19.57
CA ASP A 97 5.59 -7.65 18.22
C ASP A 97 4.06 -7.63 18.23
N VAL A 98 3.44 -8.26 19.23
CA VAL A 98 1.98 -8.22 19.42
C VAL A 98 1.49 -6.79 19.66
N SER A 99 2.21 -6.01 20.48
CA SER A 99 1.88 -4.60 20.72
C SER A 99 2.02 -3.76 19.46
N ILE A 100 3.03 -4.03 18.62
CA ILE A 100 3.20 -3.36 17.32
C ILE A 100 1.99 -3.63 16.43
N VAL A 101 1.53 -4.88 16.31
CA VAL A 101 0.32 -5.22 15.53
C VAL A 101 -0.88 -4.43 16.06
N ALA A 102 -1.12 -4.45 17.37
CA ALA A 102 -2.25 -3.77 17.99
C ALA A 102 -2.19 -2.25 17.80
N LEU A 103 -1.03 -1.62 18.02
CA LEU A 103 -0.85 -0.17 17.89
C LEU A 103 -0.97 0.28 16.43
N THR A 104 -0.35 -0.43 15.49
CA THR A 104 -0.46 -0.10 14.07
C THR A 104 -1.89 -0.30 13.56
N ALA A 105 -2.59 -1.34 14.02
CA ALA A 105 -4.01 -1.53 13.72
C ALA A 105 -4.89 -0.42 14.31
N ALA A 106 -4.68 -0.04 15.56
CA ALA A 106 -5.45 1.03 16.21
C ALA A 106 -5.20 2.39 15.56
N VAL A 107 -3.94 2.73 15.28
CA VAL A 107 -3.59 4.01 14.64
C VAL A 107 -4.08 4.04 13.20
N TYR A 108 -3.84 2.98 12.42
CA TYR A 108 -4.30 2.94 11.02
C TYR A 108 -5.82 2.92 10.91
N GLY A 109 -6.46 1.97 11.61
CA GLY A 109 -7.91 1.80 11.58
C GLY A 109 -8.66 2.99 12.17
N GLY A 110 -8.18 3.52 13.30
CA GLY A 110 -8.72 4.72 13.92
C GLY A 110 -8.57 5.95 13.04
N ALA A 111 -7.41 6.14 12.40
CA ALA A 111 -7.20 7.27 11.49
C ALA A 111 -8.07 7.14 10.23
N LEU A 112 -8.25 5.93 9.68
CA LEU A 112 -9.16 5.68 8.57
C LEU A 112 -10.61 6.00 8.93
N ALA A 113 -11.09 5.53 10.08
CA ALA A 113 -12.43 5.80 10.56
C ALA A 113 -12.65 7.30 10.83
N ALA A 114 -11.69 7.96 11.49
CA ALA A 114 -11.75 9.40 11.78
C ALA A 114 -11.74 10.27 10.52
N THR A 115 -11.10 9.81 9.44
CA THR A 115 -11.05 10.50 8.15
C THR A 115 -12.11 10.02 7.16
N GLY A 116 -13.04 9.15 7.60
CA GLY A 116 -14.04 8.44 6.79
C GLY A 116 -15.21 9.25 6.23
N GLY A 117 -15.12 10.58 6.19
CA GLY A 117 -16.28 11.45 5.98
C GLY A 117 -16.77 11.64 4.54
N ILE A 118 -15.96 11.31 3.53
CA ILE A 118 -16.30 11.57 2.11
C ILE A 118 -16.28 10.26 1.31
N PRO A 119 -17.42 9.52 1.25
CA PRO A 119 -17.52 8.31 0.46
C PRO A 119 -17.43 8.64 -1.04
N ILE A 120 -16.72 7.78 -1.77
CA ILE A 120 -16.56 7.89 -3.23
C ILE A 120 -17.38 6.80 -3.92
N ILE A 121 -17.31 5.59 -3.38
CA ILE A 121 -18.22 4.49 -3.69
C ILE A 121 -18.83 4.05 -2.36
N PRO A 122 -20.12 4.36 -2.10
CA PRO A 122 -20.79 3.95 -0.88
C PRO A 122 -20.63 2.45 -0.62
N GLY A 123 -20.19 2.07 0.57
CA GLY A 123 -19.97 0.66 0.93
C GLY A 123 -18.62 0.06 0.55
N PHE A 124 -17.81 0.72 -0.30
CA PHE A 124 -16.58 0.13 -0.85
C PHE A 124 -15.33 0.98 -0.69
N THR A 125 -15.40 2.29 -0.95
CA THR A 125 -14.22 3.16 -0.79
C THR A 125 -14.61 4.62 -0.58
N TRP A 126 -13.79 5.31 0.21
CA TRP A 126 -13.88 6.74 0.49
C TRP A 126 -12.52 7.38 0.24
N ILE A 127 -12.39 8.70 0.48
CA ILE A 127 -11.07 9.35 0.50
C ILE A 127 -10.33 8.88 1.75
N ARG A 128 -9.16 8.24 1.61
CA ARG A 128 -8.44 7.63 2.73
C ARG A 128 -7.09 8.30 3.01
N PRO A 129 -7.04 9.47 3.67
CA PRO A 129 -5.78 10.13 4.02
C PRO A 129 -4.84 9.24 4.86
N ALA A 130 -5.40 8.39 5.72
CA ALA A 130 -4.61 7.48 6.55
C ALA A 130 -3.84 6.42 5.77
N ASN A 131 -4.12 6.21 4.47
CA ASN A 131 -3.39 5.24 3.63
C ASN A 131 -1.90 5.54 3.52
N ALA A 132 -1.45 6.76 3.81
CA ALA A 132 -0.03 7.07 3.92
C ALA A 132 0.70 6.31 5.04
N LEU A 133 -0.02 5.83 6.06
CA LEU A 133 0.57 5.07 7.18
C LEU A 133 0.82 3.61 6.82
N ALA A 134 0.00 3.05 5.93
CA ALA A 134 0.01 1.64 5.58
C ALA A 134 1.39 1.14 5.04
N PRO A 135 1.95 1.69 3.95
CA PRO A 135 3.28 1.30 3.48
C PRO A 135 4.37 1.60 4.49
N LEU A 136 4.20 2.64 5.31
CA LEU A 136 5.18 3.03 6.31
C LEU A 136 5.26 2.04 7.48
N PHE A 137 4.13 1.50 7.95
CA PHE A 137 4.11 0.49 9.00
C PHE A 137 4.79 -0.81 8.58
N GLY A 138 4.61 -1.24 7.33
CA GLY A 138 5.39 -2.34 6.78
C GLY A 138 6.88 -2.03 6.76
N VAL A 139 7.28 -0.87 6.23
CA VAL A 139 8.71 -0.48 6.16
C VAL A 139 9.37 -0.44 7.53
N LEU A 140 8.69 0.10 8.54
CA LEU A 140 9.25 0.28 9.87
C LEU A 140 9.22 -1.02 10.70
N PHE A 141 8.11 -1.75 10.66
CA PHE A 141 7.83 -2.83 11.60
C PHE A 141 7.71 -4.22 10.96
N GLY A 142 7.85 -4.32 9.64
CA GLY A 142 7.83 -5.58 8.90
C GLY A 142 6.49 -6.27 8.91
N ILE A 143 6.49 -7.60 9.02
CA ILE A 143 5.27 -8.43 9.04
C ILE A 143 4.29 -8.03 10.16
N PRO A 144 4.73 -7.77 11.41
CA PRO A 144 3.84 -7.19 12.43
C PRO A 144 3.14 -5.90 12.00
N GLY A 145 3.87 -4.97 11.37
CA GLY A 145 3.29 -3.73 10.84
C GLY A 145 2.30 -3.98 9.71
N ALA A 146 2.64 -4.87 8.77
CA ALA A 146 1.76 -5.23 7.66
C ALA A 146 0.48 -5.93 8.12
N LEU A 147 0.58 -6.82 9.12
CA LEU A 147 -0.58 -7.46 9.73
C LEU A 147 -1.45 -6.44 10.47
N GLY A 148 -0.84 -5.49 11.19
CA GLY A 148 -1.57 -4.41 11.82
C GLY A 148 -2.28 -3.50 10.81
N THR A 149 -1.69 -3.22 9.65
CA THR A 149 -2.38 -2.50 8.56
C THR A 149 -3.60 -3.27 8.05
N ALA A 150 -3.49 -4.59 7.85
CA ALA A 150 -4.59 -5.43 7.42
C ALA A 150 -5.75 -5.44 8.43
N ILE A 151 -5.43 -5.65 9.71
CA ILE A 151 -6.41 -5.63 10.82
C ILE A 151 -7.02 -4.23 10.96
N GLY A 152 -6.20 -3.18 10.89
CA GLY A 152 -6.63 -1.79 10.97
C GLY A 152 -7.64 -1.43 9.87
N ASN A 153 -7.44 -1.90 8.63
CA ASN A 153 -8.44 -1.73 7.58
C ASN A 153 -9.77 -2.38 7.96
N PHE A 154 -9.72 -3.61 8.46
CA PHE A 154 -10.92 -4.36 8.86
C PHE A 154 -11.69 -3.67 9.99
N ILE A 155 -10.96 -3.10 10.97
CA ILE A 155 -11.52 -2.29 12.04
C ILE A 155 -12.16 -1.01 11.46
N ALA A 156 -11.49 -0.34 10.52
CA ALA A 156 -12.05 0.86 9.90
C ALA A 156 -13.35 0.55 9.15
N ASP A 157 -13.40 -0.55 8.40
CA ASP A 157 -14.59 -1.00 7.68
C ASP A 157 -15.74 -1.28 8.68
N ALA A 158 -15.44 -1.92 9.81
CA ALA A 158 -16.41 -2.18 10.87
C ALA A 158 -16.96 -0.89 11.51
N LEU A 159 -16.07 0.05 11.86
CA LEU A 159 -16.45 1.33 12.48
C LEU A 159 -17.21 2.24 11.52
N SER A 160 -16.96 2.13 10.22
CA SER A 160 -17.59 2.95 9.18
C SER A 160 -18.89 2.33 8.66
N GLY A 161 -19.27 1.14 9.14
CA GLY A 161 -20.47 0.41 8.69
C GLY A 161 -20.34 -0.22 7.29
N TYR A 162 -19.11 -0.37 6.78
CA TYR A 162 -18.81 -0.93 5.45
C TYR A 162 -18.30 -2.37 5.49
N LEU A 163 -18.24 -2.99 6.67
CA LEU A 163 -17.78 -4.36 6.82
C LEU A 163 -18.67 -5.32 6.02
N SER A 164 -18.08 -5.96 5.02
CA SER A 164 -18.78 -6.86 4.11
C SER A 164 -17.87 -8.01 3.67
N VAL A 165 -18.38 -8.90 2.82
CA VAL A 165 -17.57 -9.94 2.17
C VAL A 165 -16.43 -9.32 1.35
N GLY A 166 -16.60 -8.08 0.84
CA GLY A 166 -15.54 -7.33 0.17
C GLY A 166 -14.36 -6.98 1.07
N SER A 167 -14.58 -6.83 2.38
CA SER A 167 -13.53 -6.50 3.35
C SER A 167 -12.47 -7.60 3.51
N ILE A 168 -12.76 -8.84 3.12
CA ILE A 168 -11.76 -9.93 3.11
C ILE A 168 -10.68 -9.65 2.06
N GLY A 169 -11.08 -9.23 0.86
CA GLY A 169 -10.14 -8.76 -0.16
C GLY A 169 -9.37 -7.53 0.32
N GLY A 170 -10.05 -6.61 1.00
CA GLY A 170 -9.44 -5.44 1.64
C GLY A 170 -8.40 -5.80 2.70
N PHE A 171 -8.62 -6.84 3.50
CA PHE A 171 -7.70 -7.29 4.54
C PHE A 171 -6.32 -7.66 3.95
N ILE A 172 -6.29 -8.57 2.98
CA ILE A 172 -5.03 -9.01 2.37
C ILE A 172 -4.48 -7.93 1.43
N GLY A 173 -5.31 -7.15 0.74
CA GLY A 173 -4.86 -6.01 -0.06
C GLY A 173 -4.07 -4.99 0.79
N ASN A 174 -4.57 -4.67 1.99
CA ASN A 174 -3.89 -3.78 2.94
C ASN A 174 -2.70 -4.44 3.64
N PHE A 175 -2.60 -5.75 3.70
CA PHE A 175 -1.34 -6.40 4.01
C PHE A 175 -0.31 -6.16 2.90
N ILE A 176 -0.70 -6.37 1.64
CA ILE A 176 0.18 -6.24 0.46
C ILE A 176 0.76 -4.83 0.34
N ILE A 177 -0.06 -3.80 0.55
CA ILE A 177 0.42 -2.40 0.45
C ILE A 177 1.56 -2.11 1.45
N ALA A 178 1.54 -2.73 2.62
CA ALA A 178 2.58 -2.63 3.64
C ALA A 178 3.76 -3.57 3.35
N TYR A 179 3.45 -4.79 2.90
CA TYR A 179 4.42 -5.85 2.65
C TYR A 179 5.38 -5.54 1.49
N VAL A 180 4.89 -4.96 0.39
CA VAL A 180 5.71 -4.68 -0.80
C VAL A 180 6.93 -3.79 -0.48
N PRO A 181 6.78 -2.59 0.11
CA PRO A 181 7.94 -1.74 0.43
C PRO A 181 8.77 -2.30 1.59
N TYR A 182 8.16 -3.02 2.53
CA TYR A 182 8.90 -3.80 3.54
C TYR A 182 9.90 -4.77 2.88
N LYS A 183 9.44 -5.50 1.86
CA LYS A 183 10.19 -6.62 1.31
C LYS A 183 11.20 -6.22 0.24
N LEU A 184 10.84 -5.26 -0.60
CA LEU A 184 11.57 -4.93 -1.83
C LEU A 184 12.52 -3.75 -1.68
N MET A 185 12.31 -2.87 -0.70
CA MET A 185 13.26 -1.81 -0.40
C MET A 185 14.51 -2.39 0.25
N ARG A 186 15.67 -1.94 -0.24
CA ARG A 186 16.98 -2.30 0.32
C ARG A 186 17.45 -1.27 1.34
N ASP A 187 17.05 -0.02 1.17
CA ASP A 187 17.28 1.05 2.14
C ASP A 187 15.96 1.66 2.60
N GLN A 188 15.66 1.49 3.88
CA GLN A 188 14.40 1.89 4.53
C GLN A 188 14.57 3.07 5.49
N THR A 189 15.72 3.76 5.42
CA THR A 189 16.06 4.82 6.36
C THR A 189 15.33 6.14 6.10
N PHE A 190 14.78 6.33 4.90
CA PHE A 190 14.27 7.61 4.37
C PHE A 190 15.28 8.76 4.43
N ARG A 191 16.57 8.45 4.65
CA ARG A 191 17.65 9.42 4.87
C ARG A 191 18.70 9.39 3.78
N THR A 192 18.51 8.53 2.80
CA THR A 192 19.36 8.47 1.61
C THR A 192 18.52 8.73 0.37
N PRO A 193 19.12 9.27 -0.70
CA PRO A 193 18.39 9.48 -1.95
C PRO A 193 17.83 8.17 -2.51
N ARG A 194 18.59 7.07 -2.35
CA ARG A 194 18.17 5.71 -2.68
C ARG A 194 16.89 5.29 -1.95
N SER A 195 16.82 5.48 -0.63
CA SER A 195 15.65 5.08 0.16
C SER A 195 14.37 5.79 -0.29
N ILE A 196 14.48 7.07 -0.67
CA ILE A 196 13.35 7.84 -1.20
C ILE A 196 12.93 7.28 -2.55
N VAL A 197 13.85 7.11 -3.50
CA VAL A 197 13.52 6.57 -4.83
C VAL A 197 12.92 5.16 -4.74
N GLU A 198 13.50 4.28 -3.92
CA GLU A 198 12.97 2.93 -3.70
C GLU A 198 11.57 2.96 -3.06
N PHE A 199 11.29 3.92 -2.16
CA PHE A 199 9.96 4.09 -1.59
C PHE A 199 8.93 4.55 -2.63
N TYR A 200 9.28 5.49 -3.52
CA TYR A 200 8.39 5.91 -4.60
C TYR A 200 8.10 4.75 -5.58
N VAL A 201 9.10 3.94 -5.91
CA VAL A 201 8.88 2.78 -6.78
C VAL A 201 8.03 1.72 -6.08
N TRP A 202 8.47 1.23 -4.91
CA TRP A 202 7.85 0.08 -4.27
C TRP A 202 6.63 0.44 -3.43
N GLY A 203 6.70 1.51 -2.63
CA GLY A 203 5.64 1.92 -1.72
C GLY A 203 4.55 2.77 -2.36
N VAL A 204 4.89 3.67 -3.29
CA VAL A 204 3.89 4.54 -3.94
C VAL A 204 3.24 3.84 -5.13
N ILE A 205 4.02 3.31 -6.07
CA ILE A 205 3.46 2.73 -7.31
C ILE A 205 3.09 1.26 -7.10
N VAL A 206 4.08 0.39 -6.87
CA VAL A 206 3.89 -1.06 -6.97
C VAL A 206 2.93 -1.57 -5.91
N ALA A 207 3.08 -1.09 -4.66
CA ALA A 207 2.18 -1.43 -3.57
C ALA A 207 0.74 -0.97 -3.84
N SER A 208 0.54 0.24 -4.34
CA SER A 208 -0.80 0.78 -4.66
C SER A 208 -1.46 0.02 -5.79
N VAL A 209 -0.71 -0.30 -6.85
CA VAL A 209 -1.19 -1.09 -7.99
C VAL A 209 -1.55 -2.50 -7.56
N TRP A 210 -0.65 -3.22 -6.88
CA TRP A 210 -0.91 -4.59 -6.47
C TRP A 210 -2.08 -4.66 -5.48
N CYS A 211 -2.12 -3.79 -4.47
CA CYS A 211 -3.25 -3.72 -3.53
C CYS A 211 -4.57 -3.51 -4.27
N SER A 212 -4.64 -2.55 -5.19
CA SER A 212 -5.85 -2.28 -5.96
C SER A 212 -6.28 -3.47 -6.84
N LEU A 213 -5.35 -4.07 -7.59
CA LEU A 213 -5.65 -5.22 -8.45
C LEU A 213 -6.08 -6.45 -7.65
N TYR A 214 -5.46 -6.67 -6.48
CA TYR A 214 -5.83 -7.75 -5.57
C TYR A 214 -7.27 -7.59 -5.09
N ILE A 215 -7.64 -6.40 -4.60
CA ILE A 215 -8.98 -6.14 -4.09
C ILE A 215 -9.99 -6.20 -5.24
N SER A 216 -9.67 -5.60 -6.38
CA SER A 216 -10.55 -5.58 -7.56
C SER A 216 -10.84 -6.99 -8.08
N TRP A 217 -9.84 -7.88 -8.09
CA TRP A 217 -10.05 -9.28 -8.44
C TRP A 217 -11.01 -9.97 -7.46
N TRP A 218 -10.82 -9.77 -6.15
CA TRP A 218 -11.71 -10.32 -5.12
C TRP A 218 -13.16 -9.85 -5.31
N LEU A 219 -13.34 -8.55 -5.60
CA LEU A 219 -14.66 -7.97 -5.83
C LEU A 219 -15.32 -8.52 -7.11
N ASP A 220 -14.56 -8.73 -8.18
CA ASP A 220 -15.07 -9.24 -9.44
C ASP A 220 -15.42 -10.74 -9.34
N ALA A 221 -14.54 -11.54 -8.73
CA ALA A 221 -14.76 -12.96 -8.49
C ALA A 221 -16.03 -13.24 -7.66
N LEU A 222 -16.38 -12.31 -6.77
CA LEU A 222 -17.57 -12.37 -5.93
C LEU A 222 -18.66 -11.37 -6.37
N SER A 223 -18.61 -10.86 -7.60
CA SER A 223 -19.61 -9.90 -8.10
C SER A 223 -21.07 -10.36 -7.95
N PRO A 224 -21.43 -11.66 -8.08
CA PRO A 224 -22.82 -12.10 -7.87
C PRO A 224 -23.30 -11.92 -6.43
N VAL A 225 -22.39 -11.93 -5.46
CA VAL A 225 -22.69 -11.77 -4.02
C VAL A 225 -22.59 -10.30 -3.61
N ILE A 226 -21.64 -9.57 -4.20
CA ILE A 226 -21.31 -8.19 -3.86
C ILE A 226 -22.21 -7.18 -4.58
N GLY A 227 -22.75 -7.54 -5.75
CA GLY A 227 -23.67 -6.71 -6.53
C GLY A 227 -23.02 -5.55 -7.29
N LEU A 228 -21.69 -5.48 -7.33
CA LEU A 228 -20.95 -4.48 -8.11
C LEU A 228 -20.78 -4.96 -9.56
N PRO A 229 -21.14 -4.15 -10.58
CA PRO A 229 -20.86 -4.49 -11.96
C PRO A 229 -19.35 -4.59 -12.22
N THR A 230 -18.91 -5.64 -12.92
CA THR A 230 -17.50 -5.87 -13.26
C THR A 230 -16.85 -4.67 -13.98
N GLU A 231 -17.56 -4.02 -14.90
CA GLU A 231 -17.08 -2.82 -15.59
C GLU A 231 -16.86 -1.63 -14.64
N PHE A 232 -17.65 -1.54 -13.58
CA PHE A 232 -17.47 -0.51 -12.56
C PHE A 232 -16.28 -0.82 -11.65
N ILE A 233 -16.03 -2.09 -11.35
CA ILE A 233 -14.87 -2.52 -10.55
C ILE A 233 -13.57 -2.14 -11.27
N TRP A 234 -13.41 -2.56 -12.53
CA TRP A 234 -12.18 -2.30 -13.28
C TRP A 234 -12.11 -0.88 -13.85
N GLY A 235 -13.24 -0.28 -14.21
CA GLY A 235 -13.30 1.06 -14.81
C GLY A 235 -13.27 2.20 -13.81
N PHE A 236 -13.78 2.02 -12.59
CA PHE A 236 -13.82 3.07 -11.57
C PHE A 236 -13.03 2.68 -10.32
N PHE A 237 -13.37 1.56 -9.68
CA PHE A 237 -12.84 1.21 -8.36
C PHE A 237 -11.32 1.00 -8.40
N ALA A 238 -10.82 0.19 -9.34
CA ALA A 238 -9.39 -0.12 -9.42
C ALA A 238 -8.53 1.14 -9.67
N PRO A 239 -8.82 1.99 -10.69
CA PRO A 239 -8.09 3.23 -10.91
C PRO A 239 -8.18 4.20 -9.73
N TRP A 240 -9.36 4.32 -9.11
CA TRP A 240 -9.56 5.19 -7.95
C TRP A 240 -8.70 4.77 -6.77
N VAL A 241 -8.68 3.48 -6.43
CA VAL A 241 -7.89 2.95 -5.31
C VAL A 241 -6.39 3.14 -5.56
N ILE A 242 -5.93 2.96 -6.80
CA ILE A 242 -4.52 3.22 -7.17
C ILE A 242 -4.20 4.70 -6.91
N PHE A 243 -5.01 5.60 -7.44
CA PHE A 243 -4.82 7.04 -7.26
C PHE A 243 -4.85 7.44 -5.78
N ASN A 244 -5.86 6.98 -5.04
CA ASN A 244 -6.06 7.36 -3.65
C ASN A 244 -4.89 6.89 -2.76
N ASN A 245 -4.43 5.66 -2.96
CA ASN A 245 -3.28 5.10 -2.25
C ASN A 245 -1.99 5.83 -2.62
N ALA A 246 -1.71 5.97 -3.91
CA ALA A 246 -0.46 6.54 -4.39
C ALA A 246 -0.34 8.03 -4.03
N PHE A 247 -1.41 8.81 -4.21
CA PHE A 247 -1.41 10.26 -4.02
C PHE A 247 -1.00 10.66 -2.60
N ILE A 248 -1.69 10.14 -1.59
CA ILE A 248 -1.39 10.53 -0.21
C ILE A 248 -0.06 9.93 0.28
N THR A 249 0.25 8.70 -0.16
CA THR A 249 1.50 8.02 0.18
C THR A 249 2.71 8.77 -0.36
N ALA A 250 2.65 9.28 -1.59
CA ALA A 250 3.74 10.04 -2.21
C ALA A 250 4.11 11.29 -1.41
N ILE A 251 3.10 11.98 -0.85
CA ILE A 251 3.29 13.26 -0.17
C ILE A 251 3.66 13.06 1.29
N VAL A 252 2.87 12.25 2.01
CA VAL A 252 2.91 12.20 3.47
C VAL A 252 3.93 11.17 3.98
N SER A 253 4.02 10.00 3.35
CA SER A 253 4.82 8.89 3.87
C SER A 253 6.33 9.17 3.90
N PRO A 254 6.96 9.83 2.91
CA PRO A 254 8.38 10.19 2.99
C PRO A 254 8.69 11.14 4.15
N ILE A 255 7.80 12.10 4.43
CA ILE A 255 7.95 13.04 5.55
C ILE A 255 7.86 12.28 6.87
N LEU A 256 6.82 11.46 7.03
CA LEU A 256 6.66 10.64 8.23
C LEU A 256 7.79 9.63 8.40
N GLY A 257 8.25 8.99 7.32
CA GLY A 257 9.37 8.06 7.34
C GLY A 257 10.67 8.71 7.81
N TYR A 258 10.97 9.92 7.33
CA TYR A 258 12.13 10.69 7.76
C TYR A 258 12.11 11.01 9.27
N ILE A 259 10.93 11.32 9.80
CA ILE A 259 10.72 11.69 11.22
C ILE A 259 10.70 10.44 12.12
N LEU A 260 10.01 9.38 11.71
CA LEU A 260 9.72 8.21 12.55
C LEU A 260 10.83 7.16 12.53
N TYR A 261 11.60 7.04 11.44
CA TYR A 261 12.66 6.03 11.34
C TYR A 261 13.70 6.14 12.48
N PRO A 262 14.27 7.31 12.81
CA PRO A 262 15.29 7.43 13.87
C PRO A 262 14.83 6.97 15.26
N PRO A 263 13.70 7.46 15.84
CA PRO A 263 13.28 7.02 17.17
C PRO A 263 12.90 5.55 17.22
N ILE A 264 12.36 4.98 16.12
CA ILE A 264 12.01 3.56 16.04
C ILE A 264 13.27 2.70 16.02
N LYS A 265 14.25 3.08 15.19
CA LYS A 265 15.54 2.38 15.10
C LYS A 265 16.32 2.46 16.42
N ALA A 266 16.35 3.63 17.06
CA ALA A 266 17.03 3.83 18.34
C ALA A 266 16.46 2.96 19.47
N ARG A 267 15.18 2.59 19.40
CA ARG A 267 14.50 1.73 20.38
C ARG A 267 14.54 0.24 20.02
N GLY A 268 15.23 -0.16 18.95
CA GLY A 268 15.27 -1.55 18.48
C GLY A 268 13.90 -2.09 18.05
N LEU A 269 12.98 -1.19 17.66
CA LEU A 269 11.63 -1.54 17.19
C LEU A 269 11.58 -1.78 15.68
N HIS A 270 12.62 -1.39 14.96
CA HIS A 270 12.70 -1.63 13.53
C HIS A 270 12.77 -3.13 13.25
N TRP A 271 12.07 -3.62 12.22
CA TRP A 271 11.97 -5.06 11.97
C TRP A 271 13.31 -5.76 11.79
N THR A 272 14.32 -5.06 11.24
CA THR A 272 15.67 -5.63 11.06
C THR A 272 16.38 -5.95 12.38
N ASP A 273 15.97 -5.35 13.50
CA ASP A 273 16.52 -5.64 14.83
C ASP A 273 15.79 -6.80 15.52
N ARG A 274 14.67 -7.25 14.95
CA ARG A 274 13.72 -8.16 15.59
C ARG A 274 13.51 -9.48 14.84
N VAL A 275 13.95 -9.55 13.59
CA VAL A 275 13.79 -10.70 12.71
C VAL A 275 15.12 -11.42 12.50
N GLU A 276 15.09 -12.74 12.68
CA GLU A 276 16.22 -13.64 12.39
C GLU A 276 15.91 -14.50 11.16
N PHE A 277 16.92 -14.76 10.32
CA PHE A 277 16.78 -15.64 9.16
C PHE A 277 17.59 -16.91 9.38
N LYS A 278 16.96 -18.08 9.19
CA LYS A 278 17.57 -19.41 9.33
C LYS A 278 17.46 -20.21 8.04
#